data_AF-A0A2D5XF69-F1
#
_entry.id   AF-A0A2D5XF69-F1
#
_cell.length_a   1.000
_cell.length_b   1.000
_cell.length_c   1.000
_cell.angle_alpha   90.00
_cell.angle_beta   90.00
_cell.angle_gamma   90.00
#
_symmetry.space_group_name_H-M   'P 1'
#
loop_
_entity.id
_entity.type
_entity.pdbx_description
1 polymer ?
#
loop_
_entity_poly.entity_id
_entity_poly.type
_entity_poly.pdbx_seq_one_letter_code
_entity_poly.pdbx_strand_id
1 'polypeptide(L)'
;MWKEELDEKLNRKKAEITFDPHLFDRKEYWNLDLGKVEETVRTGKIFEEKCEKPNKLCFKRYFGKEKIMYTVITRYHKNFIEVKTAWPKKGR
;
A
#
# COMPACT_ATOMS: atom_id res chain seq x y z
N MET A 1 -1.64 -9.07 -16.55
CA MET A 1 -3.08 -9.28 -16.79
C MET A 1 -3.93 -9.00 -15.55
N TRP A 2 -4.19 -9.92 -14.60
CA TRP A 2 -5.21 -9.64 -13.54
C TRP A 2 -4.92 -8.44 -12.60
N LYS A 3 -3.65 -8.10 -12.36
CA LYS A 3 -3.27 -6.95 -11.52
C LYS A 3 -3.49 -5.62 -12.25
N GLU A 4 -3.22 -5.61 -13.57
CA GLU A 4 -3.44 -4.46 -14.44
C GLU A 4 -4.94 -4.23 -14.62
N GLU A 5 -5.73 -5.29 -14.83
CA GLU A 5 -7.20 -5.20 -14.86
C GLU A 5 -7.78 -4.62 -13.56
N LEU A 6 -7.16 -4.93 -12.41
CA LEU A 6 -7.57 -4.37 -11.13
C LEU A 6 -7.23 -2.89 -10.99
N ASP A 7 -6.05 -2.48 -11.46
CA ASP A 7 -5.63 -1.08 -11.47
C ASP A 7 -6.40 -0.25 -12.52
N GLU A 8 -6.82 -0.88 -13.62
CA GLU A 8 -7.71 -0.29 -14.63
C GLU A 8 -9.14 -0.09 -14.08
N LYS A 9 -9.68 -1.08 -13.37
CA LYS A 9 -11.00 -0.99 -12.73
C LYS A 9 -11.06 0.13 -11.70
N LEU A 10 -9.97 0.35 -10.97
CA LEU A 10 -9.89 1.36 -9.93
C LEU A 10 -8.54 2.07 -10.01
N ASN A 11 -8.54 3.23 -10.65
CA ASN A 11 -7.34 4.05 -10.81
C ASN A 11 -6.80 4.51 -9.45
N ARG A 12 -5.79 3.81 -8.92
CA ARG A 12 -5.19 4.07 -7.61
C ARG A 12 -4.64 5.49 -7.43
N LYS A 13 -4.34 6.22 -8.50
CA LYS A 13 -3.88 7.62 -8.40
C LYS A 13 -5.00 8.56 -7.96
N LYS A 14 -6.26 8.20 -8.21
CA LYS A 14 -7.45 9.01 -7.91
C LYS A 14 -8.39 8.36 -6.90
N ALA A 15 -8.28 7.06 -6.69
CA ALA A 15 -9.12 6.32 -5.76
C ALA A 15 -9.00 6.87 -4.32
N GLU A 16 -10.12 6.77 -3.60
CA GLU A 16 -10.15 6.94 -2.16
C GLU A 16 -9.32 5.84 -1.50
N ILE A 17 -8.46 6.22 -0.56
CA ILE A 17 -7.61 5.30 0.19
C ILE A 17 -8.06 5.34 1.65
N THR A 18 -8.48 4.19 2.16
CA THR A 18 -8.90 4.02 3.55
C THR A 18 -7.91 3.12 4.28
N PHE A 19 -7.91 3.18 5.61
CA PHE A 19 -7.02 2.41 6.45
C PHE A 19 -7.84 1.47 7.33
N ASP A 20 -7.52 0.18 7.28
CA ASP A 20 -8.13 -0.80 8.17
C ASP A 20 -7.74 -0.47 9.62
N PRO A 21 -8.68 -0.46 10.59
CA PRO A 21 -8.37 -0.23 12.00
C PRO A 21 -7.26 -1.13 12.55
N HIS A 22 -7.20 -2.39 12.11
CA HIS A 22 -6.20 -3.38 12.51
C HIS A 22 -4.77 -2.96 12.10
N LEU A 23 -4.61 -2.02 11.18
CA LEU A 23 -3.31 -1.42 10.87
C LEU A 23 -2.69 -0.78 12.12
N PHE A 24 -3.52 -0.18 12.99
CA PHE A 24 -3.10 0.61 14.14
C PHE A 24 -2.97 -0.19 15.44
N ASP A 25 -3.42 -1.44 15.45
CA ASP A 25 -3.36 -2.32 16.63
C ASP A 25 -1.92 -2.72 17.00
N ARG A 26 -0.95 -2.51 16.10
CA ARG A 26 0.46 -2.85 16.34
C ARG A 26 1.24 -1.63 16.81
N LYS A 27 1.92 -1.78 17.95
CA LYS A 27 2.71 -0.73 18.60
C LYS A 27 3.79 -0.15 17.68
N GLU A 28 4.36 -0.96 16.80
CA GLU A 28 5.36 -0.55 15.81
C GLU A 28 4.80 0.43 14.76
N TYR A 29 3.48 0.51 14.64
CA TYR A 29 2.78 1.26 13.61
C TYR A 29 2.07 2.52 14.12
N TRP A 30 2.16 2.82 15.42
CA TRP A 30 1.65 4.07 15.99
C TRP A 30 2.31 5.33 15.42
N ASN A 31 3.55 5.21 14.92
CA ASN A 31 4.30 6.29 14.29
C ASN A 31 4.36 6.15 12.75
N LEU A 32 3.39 5.45 12.13
CA LEU A 32 3.32 5.38 10.68
C LEU A 32 3.07 6.77 10.08
N ASP A 33 3.90 7.12 9.11
CA ASP A 33 3.64 8.26 8.25
C ASP A 33 2.57 7.86 7.21
N LEU A 34 1.31 8.17 7.52
CA LEU A 34 0.16 7.83 6.66
C LEU A 34 0.27 8.45 5.27
N GLY A 35 0.90 9.63 5.16
CA GLY A 35 1.16 10.26 3.88
C GLY A 35 2.09 9.42 3.00
N LYS A 36 3.15 8.87 3.58
CA LYS A 36 4.05 7.95 2.85
C LYS A 36 3.40 6.61 2.52
N VAL A 37 2.51 6.12 3.37
CA VAL A 37 1.73 4.91 3.07
C VAL A 37 0.84 5.16 1.86
N GLU A 38 0.09 6.26 1.86
CA GLU A 38 -0.77 6.66 0.75
C GLU A 38 0.03 6.88 -0.55
N GLU A 39 1.13 7.62 -0.47
CA GLU A 39 2.01 7.86 -1.61
C GLU A 39 2.56 6.55 -2.18
N THR A 40 2.87 5.58 -1.33
CA THR A 40 3.32 4.24 -1.73
C THR A 40 2.24 3.49 -2.51
N VAL A 41 0.96 3.58 -2.10
CA VAL A 41 -0.15 3.01 -2.88
C VAL A 41 -0.25 3.71 -4.23
N ARG A 42 -0.25 5.05 -4.26
CA ARG A 42 -0.48 5.84 -5.49
C ARG A 42 0.64 5.70 -6.53
N THR A 43 1.88 5.60 -6.07
CA THR A 43 3.07 5.76 -6.95
C THR A 43 4.11 4.66 -6.81
N GLY A 44 3.95 3.76 -5.84
CA GLY A 44 4.87 2.65 -5.61
C GLY A 44 4.81 1.61 -6.73
N LYS A 45 5.89 0.83 -6.83
CA LYS A 45 5.96 -0.32 -7.72
C LYS A 45 5.20 -1.49 -7.10
N ILE A 46 4.53 -2.29 -7.92
CA ILE A 46 3.87 -3.51 -7.46
C ILE A 46 4.94 -4.51 -7.03
N PHE A 47 4.79 -5.05 -5.81
CA PHE A 47 5.62 -6.13 -5.30
C PHE A 47 4.87 -7.46 -5.43
N GLU A 48 5.18 -8.15 -6.53
CA GLU A 48 4.38 -9.29 -6.99
C GLU A 48 4.30 -10.45 -6.02
N GLU A 49 5.36 -10.74 -5.29
CA GLU A 49 5.47 -11.88 -4.36
C GLU A 49 4.45 -11.85 -3.21
N LYS A 50 3.86 -10.69 -2.93
CA LYS A 50 2.86 -10.49 -1.85
C LYS A 50 1.48 -10.15 -2.37
N CYS A 51 1.28 -10.17 -3.69
CA CYS A 51 -0.01 -9.99 -4.33
C CYS A 51 -0.78 -11.31 -4.37
N GLU A 52 -2.09 -11.26 -4.21
CA GLU A 52 -2.94 -12.45 -4.12
C GLU A 52 -4.31 -12.17 -4.73
N LYS A 53 -4.82 -13.13 -5.52
CA LYS A 53 -6.18 -13.04 -6.06
C LYS A 53 -7.21 -13.10 -4.91
N PRO A 54 -8.38 -12.47 -5.06
CA PRO A 54 -8.81 -11.73 -6.24
C PRO A 54 -8.34 -10.27 -6.27
N ASN A 55 -8.06 -9.64 -5.12
CA ASN A 55 -8.00 -8.18 -5.03
C ASN A 55 -6.90 -7.64 -4.11
N LYS A 56 -5.95 -8.47 -3.70
CA LYS A 56 -4.86 -8.06 -2.81
C LYS A 56 -3.64 -7.68 -3.61
N LEU A 57 -3.26 -6.41 -3.55
CA LEU A 57 -2.04 -5.88 -4.17
C LEU A 57 -1.06 -5.38 -3.11
N CYS A 58 0.23 -5.55 -3.39
CA CYS A 58 1.30 -5.07 -2.54
C CYS A 58 2.14 -4.05 -3.30
N PHE A 59 2.47 -2.95 -2.65
CA PHE A 59 3.26 -1.86 -3.22
C PHE A 59 4.52 -1.63 -2.40
N LYS A 60 5.61 -1.27 -3.09
CA LYS A 60 6.87 -0.86 -2.48
C LYS A 60 7.32 0.49 -3.02
N ARG A 61 7.80 1.34 -2.12
CA ARG A 61 8.42 2.62 -2.45
C ARG A 61 9.58 2.90 -1.50
N TYR A 62 10.69 3.37 -2.05
CA TYR A 62 11.84 3.81 -1.28
C TYR A 62 11.88 5.33 -1.22
N PHE A 63 11.92 5.86 0.00
CA PHE A 63 12.03 7.29 0.29
C PHE A 63 13.49 7.60 0.62
N GLY A 64 14.21 8.12 -0.37
CA GLY A 64 15.67 8.27 -0.31
C GLY A 64 16.15 9.30 0.72
N LYS A 65 15.38 10.35 1.00
CA LYS A 65 15.75 11.39 1.98
C LYS A 65 15.80 10.81 3.40
N GLU A 66 14.85 9.94 3.73
CA GLU A 66 14.72 9.32 5.04
C GLU A 66 15.37 7.94 5.12
N LYS A 67 15.84 7.42 3.97
CA LYS A 67 16.39 6.07 3.82
C LYS A 67 15.45 4.99 4.35
N ILE A 68 14.16 5.09 4.00
CA ILE A 68 13.13 4.14 4.44
C ILE A 68 12.41 3.56 3.23
N MET A 69 12.25 2.24 3.22
CA MET A 69 11.39 1.53 2.28
C MET A 69 10.04 1.25 2.94
N TYR A 70 8.96 1.72 2.33
CA TYR A 70 7.61 1.32 2.72
C TYR A 70 7.17 0.12 1.88
N THR A 71 6.61 -0.89 2.55
CA THR A 71 5.85 -1.96 1.91
C THR A 71 4.41 -1.89 2.41
N VAL A 72 3.46 -1.83 1.47
CA VAL A 72 2.04 -1.61 1.78
C VAL A 72 1.20 -2.68 1.10
N ILE A 73 0.44 -3.43 1.88
CA ILE A 73 -0.56 -4.40 1.42
C ILE A 73 -1.92 -3.71 1.41
N THR A 74 -2.60 -3.82 0.28
CA THR A 74 -3.92 -3.24 0.03
C THR A 74 -4.91 -4.31 -0.42
N ARG A 75 -6.20 -4.03 -0.21
CA ARG A 75 -7.32 -4.70 -0.88
C ARG A 75 -8.10 -3.70 -1.70
N TYR A 76 -8.34 -4.04 -2.96
CA TYR A 76 -9.15 -3.25 -3.86
C TYR A 76 -10.62 -3.63 -3.67
N HIS A 77 -11.43 -2.63 -3.40
CA HIS A 77 -12.89 -2.72 -3.37
C HIS A 77 -13.46 -2.02 -4.60
N LYS A 78 -14.79 -2.02 -4.76
CA LYS A 78 -15.42 -1.45 -5.95
C LYS A 78 -15.10 0.04 -6.17
N ASN A 79 -15.00 0.81 -5.08
CA ASN A 79 -14.89 2.28 -5.13
C ASN A 79 -13.65 2.84 -4.40
N PHE A 80 -12.96 2.03 -3.60
CA PHE A 80 -11.87 2.49 -2.75
C PHE A 80 -10.79 1.41 -2.58
N ILE A 81 -9.62 1.82 -2.13
CA ILE A 81 -8.49 0.94 -1.82
C ILE A 81 -8.30 0.95 -0.30
N GLU A 82 -8.40 -0.22 0.31
CA GLU A 82 -8.22 -0.39 1.74
C GLU A 82 -6.78 -0.82 2.04
N VAL A 83 -6.05 -0.05 2.84
CA VAL A 83 -4.75 -0.43 3.37
C VAL A 83 -4.95 -1.40 4.52
N LYS A 84 -4.52 -2.66 4.33
CA LYS A 84 -4.58 -3.70 5.36
C LYS A 84 -3.35 -3.71 6.25
N THR A 85 -2.18 -3.45 5.69
CA THR A 85 -0.92 -3.48 6.43
C THR A 85 0.10 -2.58 5.75
N ALA A 86 0.84 -1.81 6.53
CA ALA A 86 1.99 -1.07 6.06
C ALA A 86 3.13 -1.25 7.04
N TRP A 87 4.35 -1.40 6.53
CA TRP A 87 5.53 -1.39 7.39
C TRP A 87 6.70 -0.66 6.74
N PRO A 88 7.32 0.28 7.48
CA PRO A 88 8.58 0.86 7.08
C PRO A 88 9.72 -0.10 7.43
N LYS A 89 10.69 -0.21 6.53
CA LYS A 89 11.97 -0.88 6.77
C LYS A 89 13.09 0.10 6.46
N LYS A 90 14.01 0.32 7.42
CA LYS A 90 15.22 1.11 7.14
C LYS A 90 15.98 0.48 5.97
N GLY A 91 16.32 1.32 4.99
CA GLY A 91 17.24 0.96 3.92
C GLY A 91 18.61 0.63 4.52
N ARG A 92 19.37 -0.23 3.83
CA ARG A 92 20.78 -0.46 4.14
C ARG A 92 21.59 0.81 3.87
#